data_AF-A0A1V5KKI1-F1
#
_entry.id   AF-A0A1V5KKI1-F1
#
_cell.length_a   1.000
_cell.length_b   1.000
_cell.length_c   1.000
_cell.angle_alpha   90.00
_cell.angle_beta   90.00
_cell.angle_gamma   90.00
#
_symmetry.space_group_name_H-M   'P 1'
#
loop_
_entity.id
_entity.type
_entity.pdbx_description
1 polymer ?
#
loop_
_entity_poly.entity_id
_entity_poly.type
_entity_poly.pdbx_seq_one_letter_code
_entity_poly.pdbx_strand_id
1 'polypeptide(L)'
;MAQVPALVELLQTVEKFNLAPGRLTVLHPFKRFSYLAAACRMRVPVTVHPGIGYDIIYNNPFANGAAIGRGAHTDFKIFVDSVRRLSEGVFLSVGSAIMAPQVFEKALSQANNLALQQGGKIHDHYIHVVDLQDSVWDWSQGEPPKSSPDYYLRFLKSFYRMGGTIRYTAADNRVLLHNLYAALK
;
A
#
# COMPACT_ATOMS: atom_id res chain seq x y z
N MET A 1 -25.19 -0.44 15.88
CA MET A 1 -25.28 -1.79 15.27
C MET A 1 -24.04 -2.21 14.47
N ALA A 2 -23.32 -1.32 13.77
CA ALA A 2 -22.19 -1.69 12.89
C ALA A 2 -21.01 -2.44 13.56
N GLN A 3 -20.87 -2.40 14.90
CA GLN A 3 -19.77 -3.07 15.61
C GLN A 3 -20.14 -4.43 16.21
N VAL A 4 -21.42 -4.85 16.16
CA VAL A 4 -21.86 -6.11 16.78
C VAL A 4 -21.07 -7.33 16.25
N PRO A 5 -20.81 -7.48 14.93
CA PRO A 5 -20.00 -8.60 14.44
C PRO A 5 -18.59 -8.62 15.03
N ALA A 6 -17.92 -7.46 15.08
CA ALA A 6 -16.58 -7.35 15.62
C ALA A 6 -16.50 -7.71 17.10
N LEU A 7 -17.52 -7.35 17.89
CA LEU A 7 -17.62 -7.71 19.31
C LEU A 7 -17.84 -9.22 19.50
N VAL A 8 -18.72 -9.84 18.70
CA VAL A 8 -18.97 -11.28 18.76
C VAL A 8 -17.71 -12.07 18.39
N GLU A 9 -16.98 -11.65 17.36
CA GLU A 9 -15.73 -12.29 16.95
C GLU A 9 -14.63 -12.17 18.01
N LEU A 10 -14.55 -11.01 18.68
CA LEU A 10 -13.65 -10.83 19.81
C LEU A 10 -14.04 -11.75 20.97
N LEU A 11 -15.32 -11.84 21.32
CA LEU A 11 -15.83 -12.72 22.36
C LEU A 11 -15.47 -14.18 22.08
N GLN A 12 -15.74 -14.65 20.85
CA GLN A 12 -15.36 -16.01 20.41
C GLN A 12 -13.87 -16.28 20.56
N THR A 13 -13.02 -15.29 20.24
CA THR A 13 -11.57 -15.40 20.40
C THR A 13 -11.18 -15.48 21.87
N VAL A 14 -11.78 -14.65 22.72
CA VAL A 14 -11.56 -14.67 24.18
C VAL A 14 -11.94 -16.01 24.78
N GLU A 15 -13.11 -16.55 24.44
CA GLU A 15 -13.61 -17.84 24.93
C GLU A 15 -12.74 -19.00 24.43
N LYS A 16 -12.45 -19.06 23.12
CA LYS A 16 -11.66 -20.12 22.50
C LYS A 16 -10.27 -20.27 23.10
N PHE A 17 -9.62 -19.14 23.44
CA PHE A 17 -8.26 -19.12 23.93
C PHE A 17 -8.14 -18.85 25.44
N ASN A 18 -9.27 -18.78 26.15
CA ASN A 18 -9.33 -18.46 27.57
C ASN A 18 -8.51 -17.21 27.93
N LEU A 19 -8.71 -16.12 27.17
CA LEU A 19 -7.91 -14.91 27.33
C LEU A 19 -8.26 -14.17 28.63
N ALA A 20 -7.23 -13.77 29.38
CA ALA A 20 -7.41 -12.99 30.59
C ALA A 20 -8.07 -11.63 30.27
N PRO A 21 -9.03 -11.18 31.08
CA PRO A 21 -9.62 -9.87 30.92
C PRO A 21 -8.63 -8.76 31.28
N GLY A 22 -8.92 -7.54 30.82
CA GLY A 22 -8.15 -6.34 31.17
C GLY A 22 -7.25 -5.85 30.03
N ARG A 23 -6.49 -4.81 30.32
CA ARG A 23 -5.63 -4.15 29.34
C ARG A 23 -4.31 -4.90 29.20
N LEU A 24 -4.05 -5.46 28.02
CA LEU A 24 -2.73 -5.95 27.65
C LEU A 24 -1.82 -4.76 27.30
N THR A 25 -0.68 -4.68 27.98
CA THR A 25 0.34 -3.67 27.68
C THR A 25 1.42 -4.30 26.82
N VAL A 26 1.55 -3.82 25.58
CA VAL A 26 2.67 -4.19 24.70
C VAL A 26 3.73 -3.11 24.81
N LEU A 27 4.92 -3.49 25.28
CA LEU A 27 6.05 -2.57 25.37
C LEU A 27 6.68 -2.39 23.99
N HIS A 28 6.92 -1.14 23.61
CA HIS A 28 7.60 -0.78 22.37
C HIS A 28 8.93 -0.07 22.67
N PRO A 29 9.96 -0.78 23.20
CA PRO A 29 11.20 -0.18 23.69
C PRO A 29 11.96 0.60 22.59
N PHE A 30 11.77 0.21 21.32
CA PHE A 30 12.43 0.80 20.17
C PHE A 30 11.51 1.71 19.33
N LYS A 31 10.38 2.19 19.88
CA LYS A 31 9.42 3.05 19.14
C LYS A 31 10.03 4.31 18.53
N ARG A 32 11.17 4.79 19.06
CA ARG A 32 11.92 5.93 18.49
C ARG A 32 12.43 5.67 17.07
N PHE A 33 12.70 4.40 16.73
CA PHE A 33 13.16 3.98 15.40
C PHE A 33 12.04 3.49 14.49
N SER A 34 10.80 3.43 14.99
CA SER A 34 9.65 2.95 14.21
C SER A 34 9.10 4.06 13.31
N TYR A 35 9.04 3.79 12.00
CA TYR A 35 8.40 4.70 11.05
C TYR A 35 6.89 4.83 11.31
N LEU A 36 6.22 3.76 11.77
CA LEU A 36 4.82 3.80 12.19
C LEU A 36 4.61 4.75 13.37
N ALA A 37 5.50 4.69 14.37
CA ALA A 37 5.44 5.60 15.50
C ALA A 37 5.73 7.04 15.07
N ALA A 38 6.63 7.26 14.10
CA ALA A 38 6.88 8.59 13.54
C ALA A 38 5.67 9.14 12.79
N ALA A 39 5.06 8.34 11.90
CA ALA A 39 3.86 8.73 11.17
C ALA A 39 2.70 9.07 12.12
N CYS A 40 2.50 8.27 13.18
CA CYS A 40 1.53 8.56 14.23
C CYS A 40 1.79 9.92 14.91
N ARG A 41 3.05 10.20 15.31
CA ARG A 41 3.42 11.52 15.89
C ARG A 41 3.17 12.68 14.92
N MET A 42 3.44 12.46 13.64
CA MET A 42 3.29 13.47 12.58
C MET A 42 1.86 13.55 12.03
N ARG A 43 0.94 12.71 12.50
CA ARG A 43 -0.44 12.57 11.98
C ARG A 43 -0.48 12.29 10.47
N VAL A 44 0.51 11.56 9.97
CA VAL A 44 0.54 11.07 8.59
C VAL A 44 -0.20 9.73 8.55
N PRO A 45 -1.22 9.57 7.68
CA PRO A 45 -1.92 8.30 7.54
C PRO A 45 -0.97 7.18 7.13
N VAL A 46 -1.08 6.04 7.80
CA VAL A 46 -0.43 4.79 7.38
C VAL A 46 -1.49 3.72 7.27
N THR A 47 -1.42 2.96 6.20
CA THR A 47 -2.36 1.89 5.86
C THR A 47 -1.61 0.59 5.68
N VAL A 48 -2.24 -0.51 6.11
CA VAL A 48 -1.72 -1.87 5.97
C VAL A 48 -2.71 -2.67 5.13
N HIS A 49 -2.20 -3.32 4.08
CA HIS A 49 -3.02 -4.08 3.14
C HIS A 49 -2.60 -5.56 3.18
N PRO A 50 -3.09 -6.33 4.17
CA PRO A 50 -2.74 -7.73 4.32
C PRO A 50 -3.37 -8.60 3.22
N GLY A 51 -2.71 -9.72 2.88
CA GLY A 51 -3.14 -10.68 1.87
C GLY A 51 -2.83 -12.13 2.26
N ILE A 52 -3.80 -13.02 2.07
CA ILE A 52 -3.59 -14.47 2.22
C ILE A 52 -2.56 -14.92 1.18
N GLY A 53 -1.54 -15.66 1.63
CA GLY A 53 -0.39 -16.05 0.81
C GLY A 53 0.78 -15.08 0.85
N TYR A 54 0.64 -13.91 1.49
CA TYR A 54 1.72 -12.95 1.73
C TYR A 54 2.09 -12.88 3.21
N ASP A 55 1.11 -12.60 4.06
CA ASP A 55 1.38 -12.36 5.47
C ASP A 55 1.42 -13.64 6.29
N ILE A 56 2.46 -13.79 7.12
CA ILE A 56 2.58 -14.93 8.03
C ILE A 56 1.49 -14.95 9.11
N ILE A 57 0.80 -13.83 9.32
CA ILE A 57 -0.22 -13.69 10.37
C ILE A 57 -1.32 -14.74 10.22
N TYR A 58 -1.66 -15.16 9.01
CA TYR A 58 -2.71 -16.15 8.75
C TYR A 58 -2.39 -17.56 9.28
N ASN A 59 -1.11 -17.85 9.57
CA ASN A 59 -0.70 -19.11 10.19
C ASN A 59 -0.87 -19.10 11.72
N ASN A 60 -1.13 -17.94 12.31
CA ASN A 60 -1.31 -17.81 13.74
C ASN A 60 -2.71 -18.32 14.16
N PRO A 61 -2.85 -19.10 15.25
CA PRO A 61 -4.16 -19.59 15.69
C PRO A 61 -5.14 -18.45 16.06
N PHE A 62 -4.65 -17.27 16.42
CA PHE A 62 -5.44 -16.07 16.69
C PHE A 62 -5.83 -15.29 15.43
N ALA A 63 -5.37 -15.71 14.24
CA ALA A 63 -5.73 -15.03 13.00
C ALA A 63 -7.24 -15.10 12.75
N ASN A 64 -7.86 -13.94 12.57
CA ASN A 64 -9.27 -13.83 12.23
C ASN A 64 -9.40 -13.08 10.90
N GLY A 65 -9.79 -13.79 9.84
CA GLY A 65 -9.91 -13.23 8.50
C GLY A 65 -10.94 -12.10 8.39
N ALA A 66 -12.03 -12.15 9.15
CA ALA A 66 -13.04 -11.09 9.15
C ALA A 66 -12.54 -9.83 9.87
N ALA A 67 -11.83 -9.98 11.01
CA ALA A 67 -11.18 -8.85 11.68
C ALA A 67 -10.08 -8.21 10.83
N ILE A 68 -9.19 -9.02 10.25
CA ILE A 68 -8.13 -8.56 9.36
C ILE A 68 -8.73 -7.87 8.13
N GLY A 69 -9.75 -8.46 7.50
CA GLY A 69 -10.42 -7.90 6.33
C GLY A 69 -11.11 -6.56 6.62
N ARG A 70 -11.75 -6.40 7.79
CA ARG A 70 -12.32 -5.10 8.19
C ARG A 70 -11.26 -4.02 8.38
N GLY A 71 -10.14 -4.37 9.02
CA GLY A 71 -9.00 -3.47 9.17
C GLY A 71 -8.44 -3.05 7.81
N ALA A 72 -8.12 -4.04 6.96
CA ALA A 72 -7.62 -3.84 5.60
C ALA A 72 -8.53 -2.97 4.74
N HIS A 73 -9.85 -3.17 4.84
CA HIS A 73 -10.82 -2.38 4.08
C HIS A 73 -10.94 -0.94 4.61
N THR A 74 -10.79 -0.73 5.92
CA THR A 74 -10.73 0.61 6.51
C THR A 74 -9.49 1.35 6.02
N ASP A 75 -8.34 0.68 6.07
CA ASP A 75 -7.07 1.18 5.58
C ASP A 75 -7.11 1.47 4.07
N PHE A 76 -7.75 0.60 3.28
CA PHE A 76 -7.97 0.85 1.85
C PHE A 76 -8.75 2.14 1.59
N LYS A 77 -9.82 2.41 2.35
CA LYS A 77 -10.59 3.67 2.20
C LYS A 77 -9.77 4.90 2.58
N ILE A 78 -8.93 4.81 3.62
CA ILE A 78 -7.99 5.87 3.99
C ILE A 78 -7.00 6.12 2.85
N PHE A 79 -6.48 5.06 2.24
CA PHE A 79 -5.58 5.17 1.11
C PHE A 79 -6.25 5.77 -0.13
N VAL A 80 -7.49 5.35 -0.45
CA VAL A 80 -8.31 5.95 -1.52
C VAL A 80 -8.47 7.47 -1.32
N ASP A 81 -8.74 7.92 -0.09
CA ASP A 81 -8.85 9.35 0.19
C ASP A 81 -7.53 10.10 -0.02
N SER A 82 -6.39 9.49 0.29
CA SER A 82 -5.07 10.03 -0.08
C SER A 82 -4.87 10.09 -1.59
N VAL A 83 -5.21 9.03 -2.31
CA VAL A 83 -5.10 8.98 -3.79
C VAL A 83 -6.03 9.98 -4.47
N ARG A 84 -7.18 10.31 -3.88
CA ARG A 84 -8.09 11.36 -4.40
C ARG A 84 -7.43 12.73 -4.51
N ARG A 85 -6.36 12.98 -3.75
CA ARG A 85 -5.58 14.23 -3.77
C ARG A 85 -4.29 14.13 -4.59
N LEU A 86 -4.17 13.11 -5.45
CA LEU A 86 -2.92 12.82 -6.16
C LEU A 86 -2.68 13.70 -7.40
N SER A 87 -3.63 14.54 -7.84
CA SER A 87 -3.39 15.41 -9.00
C SER A 87 -2.12 16.23 -8.81
N GLU A 88 -1.25 16.26 -9.82
CA GLU A 88 0.07 16.94 -9.77
C GLU A 88 1.03 16.41 -8.68
N GLY A 89 0.65 15.31 -8.00
CA GLY A 89 1.42 14.67 -6.94
C GLY A 89 2.26 13.50 -7.43
N VAL A 90 2.93 12.84 -6.48
CA VAL A 90 3.82 11.71 -6.75
C VAL A 90 3.36 10.48 -5.95
N PHE A 91 3.18 9.37 -6.64
CA PHE A 91 3.11 8.04 -6.05
C PHE A 91 4.46 7.34 -6.21
N LEU A 92 5.03 6.87 -5.10
CA LEU A 92 6.30 6.16 -5.08
C LEU A 92 6.07 4.70 -4.65
N SER A 93 6.36 3.75 -5.54
CA SER A 93 6.41 2.32 -5.23
C SER A 93 7.87 1.91 -5.02
N VAL A 94 8.23 1.47 -3.82
CA VAL A 94 9.61 1.06 -3.48
C VAL A 94 9.60 -0.42 -3.09
N GLY A 95 10.23 -1.27 -3.92
CA GLY A 95 10.38 -2.70 -3.67
C GLY A 95 9.08 -3.49 -3.57
N SER A 96 8.03 -3.08 -4.29
CA SER A 96 6.72 -3.73 -4.22
C SER A 96 6.19 -4.06 -5.61
N ALA A 97 6.59 -5.23 -6.11
CA ALA A 97 6.17 -5.74 -7.42
C ALA A 97 4.73 -6.28 -7.44
N ILE A 98 4.11 -6.54 -6.29
CA ILE A 98 2.77 -7.17 -6.26
C ILE A 98 1.74 -6.31 -5.53
N MET A 99 1.96 -5.99 -4.26
CA MET A 99 0.94 -5.29 -3.48
C MET A 99 0.74 -3.85 -3.94
N ALA A 100 1.82 -3.09 -4.20
CA ALA A 100 1.70 -1.70 -4.64
C ALA A 100 0.87 -1.53 -5.93
N PRO A 101 1.14 -2.21 -7.07
CA PRO A 101 0.33 -2.05 -8.27
C PRO A 101 -1.12 -2.49 -8.04
N GLN A 102 -1.35 -3.58 -7.30
CA GLN A 102 -2.70 -4.09 -7.07
C GLN A 102 -3.51 -3.15 -6.19
N VAL A 103 -2.98 -2.69 -5.06
CA VAL A 103 -3.71 -1.78 -4.16
C VAL A 103 -3.91 -0.42 -4.82
N PHE A 104 -2.87 0.12 -5.47
CA PHE A 104 -2.92 1.43 -6.09
C PHE A 104 -3.89 1.50 -7.26
N GLU A 105 -3.94 0.48 -8.12
CA GLU A 105 -4.89 0.44 -9.25
C GLU A 105 -6.35 0.52 -8.79
N LYS A 106 -6.71 -0.22 -7.75
CA LYS A 106 -8.08 -0.22 -7.22
C LYS A 106 -8.37 1.10 -6.52
N ALA A 107 -7.39 1.65 -5.80
CA ALA A 107 -7.55 2.93 -5.13
C ALA A 107 -7.73 4.09 -6.13
N LEU A 108 -6.89 4.15 -7.17
CA LEU A 108 -6.95 5.16 -8.22
C LEU A 108 -8.24 5.05 -9.04
N SER A 109 -8.65 3.83 -9.39
CA SER A 109 -9.93 3.59 -10.07
C SER A 109 -11.12 4.10 -9.25
N GLN A 110 -11.17 3.77 -7.96
CA GLN A 110 -12.23 4.24 -7.07
C GLN A 110 -12.21 5.76 -6.89
N ALA A 111 -11.02 6.35 -6.70
CA ALA A 111 -10.87 7.79 -6.53
C ALA A 111 -11.28 8.56 -7.80
N ASN A 112 -10.87 8.09 -8.98
CA ASN A 112 -11.30 8.67 -10.26
C ASN A 112 -12.80 8.53 -10.49
N ASN A 113 -13.41 7.40 -10.16
CA ASN A 113 -14.86 7.23 -10.29
C ASN A 113 -15.64 8.26 -9.46
N LEU A 114 -15.16 8.59 -8.25
CA LEU A 114 -15.75 9.64 -7.42
C LEU A 114 -15.50 11.03 -8.00
N ALA A 115 -14.30 11.30 -8.51
CA ALA A 115 -13.96 12.58 -9.13
C ALA A 115 -14.81 12.83 -10.39
N LEU A 116 -15.03 11.83 -11.23
CA LEU A 116 -15.82 11.92 -12.45
C LEU A 116 -17.28 12.29 -12.17
N GLN A 117 -17.86 11.73 -11.10
CA GLN A 117 -19.21 12.11 -10.65
C GLN A 117 -19.31 13.58 -10.21
N GLN A 118 -18.19 14.20 -9.86
CA GLN A 118 -18.08 15.60 -9.46
C GLN A 118 -17.60 16.51 -10.62
N GLY A 119 -17.50 15.99 -11.84
CA GLY A 119 -17.02 16.73 -13.01
C GLY A 119 -15.50 16.92 -13.07
N GLY A 120 -14.74 16.20 -12.24
CA GLY A 120 -13.28 16.23 -12.20
C GLY A 120 -12.64 14.90 -12.59
N LYS A 121 -11.31 14.86 -12.54
CA LYS A 121 -10.50 13.64 -12.65
C LYS A 121 -9.16 13.86 -11.96
N ILE A 122 -8.48 12.79 -11.56
CA ILE A 122 -7.08 12.87 -11.17
C ILE A 122 -6.24 13.05 -12.44
N HIS A 123 -5.31 14.01 -12.47
CA HIS A 123 -4.51 14.36 -13.65
C HIS A 123 -3.07 14.68 -13.28
N ASP A 124 -2.17 14.60 -14.25
CA ASP A 124 -0.76 15.05 -14.15
C ASP A 124 0.04 14.50 -12.95
N HIS A 125 -0.34 13.32 -12.47
CA HIS A 125 0.36 12.65 -11.38
C HIS A 125 1.58 11.89 -11.91
N TYR A 126 2.59 11.76 -11.06
CA TYR A 126 3.78 10.97 -11.32
C TYR A 126 3.68 9.63 -10.59
N ILE A 127 4.13 8.59 -11.26
CA ILE A 127 4.28 7.25 -10.69
C ILE A 127 5.75 6.88 -10.85
N HIS A 128 6.46 6.78 -9.73
CA HIS A 128 7.84 6.36 -9.72
C HIS A 128 7.94 4.98 -9.08
N VAL A 129 8.45 4.00 -9.84
CA VAL A 129 8.59 2.61 -9.40
C VAL A 129 10.07 2.28 -9.27
N VAL A 130 10.46 1.79 -8.10
CA VAL A 130 11.82 1.36 -7.81
C VAL A 130 11.80 -0.09 -7.39
N ASP A 131 12.64 -0.89 -8.04
CA ASP A 131 12.85 -2.30 -7.70
C ASP A 131 14.31 -2.68 -7.96
N LEU A 132 14.74 -3.82 -7.42
CA LEU A 132 16.08 -4.36 -7.67
C LEU A 132 16.22 -4.98 -9.05
N GLN A 133 15.11 -5.38 -9.67
CA GLN A 133 15.12 -6.04 -10.97
C GLN A 133 15.60 -5.10 -12.09
N ASP A 134 16.59 -5.52 -12.86
CA ASP A 134 17.03 -4.75 -14.03
C ASP A 134 15.90 -4.65 -15.09
N SER A 135 15.82 -3.50 -15.75
CA SER A 135 14.97 -3.27 -16.91
C SER A 135 15.76 -2.50 -17.95
N VAL A 136 15.77 -3.00 -19.18
CA VAL A 136 16.45 -2.35 -20.32
C VAL A 136 15.48 -1.55 -21.18
N TRP A 137 14.19 -1.54 -20.82
CA TRP A 137 13.14 -0.83 -21.54
C TRP A 137 12.86 0.55 -20.95
N ASP A 138 12.81 1.56 -21.82
CA ASP A 138 12.35 2.90 -21.45
C ASP A 138 10.81 2.95 -21.43
N TRP A 139 10.24 2.86 -20.23
CA TRP A 139 8.79 2.92 -20.01
C TRP A 139 8.15 4.27 -20.38
N SER A 140 8.94 5.30 -20.68
CA SER A 140 8.41 6.53 -21.27
C SER A 140 8.00 6.36 -22.74
N GLN A 141 8.50 5.31 -23.42
CA GLN A 141 8.18 4.98 -24.82
C GLN A 141 6.97 4.06 -24.98
N GLY A 142 6.34 3.63 -23.88
CA GLY A 142 5.17 2.75 -23.89
C GLY A 142 5.42 1.34 -23.37
N GLU A 143 4.49 0.41 -23.64
CA GLU A 143 4.67 -1.01 -23.28
C GLU A 143 5.73 -1.67 -24.19
N PRO A 144 6.64 -2.50 -23.64
CA PRO A 144 7.60 -3.27 -24.44
C PRO A 144 6.92 -4.29 -25.37
N PRO A 145 7.55 -4.70 -26.48
CA PRO A 145 7.03 -5.78 -27.33
C PRO A 145 7.12 -7.13 -26.63
N LYS A 146 6.25 -8.09 -27.02
CA LYS A 146 6.21 -9.46 -26.44
C LYS A 146 7.53 -10.23 -26.56
N SER A 147 8.40 -9.84 -27.49
CA SER A 147 9.73 -10.41 -27.67
C SER A 147 10.75 -9.94 -26.64
N SER A 148 10.45 -8.88 -25.87
CA SER A 148 11.32 -8.37 -24.81
C SER A 148 11.04 -9.07 -23.47
N PRO A 149 12.07 -9.46 -22.70
CA PRO A 149 11.90 -9.90 -21.31
C PRO A 149 11.14 -8.89 -20.44
N ASP A 150 11.31 -7.59 -20.69
CA ASP A 150 10.63 -6.52 -19.95
C ASP A 150 9.10 -6.57 -20.09
N TYR A 151 8.57 -7.20 -21.15
CA TYR A 151 7.14 -7.46 -21.29
C TYR A 151 6.57 -8.28 -20.13
N TYR A 152 7.41 -9.08 -19.47
CA TYR A 152 7.04 -9.93 -18.36
C TYR A 152 7.28 -9.27 -16.99
N LEU A 153 7.76 -8.01 -16.95
CA LEU A 153 7.69 -7.14 -15.77
C LEU A 153 6.25 -6.66 -15.55
N ARG A 154 5.38 -7.61 -15.21
CA ARG A 154 3.92 -7.45 -15.20
C ARG A 154 3.43 -6.29 -14.34
N PHE A 155 4.17 -5.94 -13.29
CA PHE A 155 3.81 -4.85 -12.40
C PHE A 155 3.94 -3.47 -13.04
N LEU A 156 4.99 -3.25 -13.85
CA LEU A 156 5.16 -2.00 -14.59
C LEU A 156 4.08 -1.81 -15.64
N LYS A 157 3.60 -2.90 -16.24
CA LYS A 157 2.43 -2.87 -17.12
C LYS A 157 1.17 -2.37 -16.40
N SER A 158 0.94 -2.81 -15.16
CA SER A 158 -0.17 -2.31 -14.35
C SER A 158 -0.02 -0.82 -14.07
N PHE A 159 1.18 -0.36 -13.69
CA PHE A 159 1.45 1.07 -13.52
C PHE A 159 1.24 1.86 -14.81
N TYR A 160 1.76 1.38 -15.95
CA TYR A 160 1.58 2.00 -17.26
C TYR A 160 0.13 2.33 -17.60
N ARG A 161 -0.77 1.38 -17.32
CA ARG A 161 -2.19 1.49 -17.64
C ARG A 161 -2.96 2.42 -16.71
N MET A 162 -2.38 2.84 -15.59
CA MET A 162 -2.99 3.78 -14.65
C MET A 162 -2.90 5.26 -15.10
N GLY A 163 -2.15 5.53 -16.17
CA GLY A 163 -1.92 6.88 -16.68
C GLY A 163 -0.88 7.65 -15.87
N GLY A 164 -0.85 8.97 -16.06
CA GLY A 164 0.18 9.82 -15.46
C GLY A 164 1.55 9.67 -16.11
N THR A 165 2.57 10.27 -15.49
CA THR A 165 3.96 10.16 -15.96
C THR A 165 4.69 9.07 -15.17
N ILE A 166 5.14 8.03 -15.86
CA ILE A 166 5.79 6.88 -15.21
C ILE A 166 7.29 6.93 -15.38
N ARG A 167 7.99 6.59 -14.30
CA ARG A 167 9.44 6.40 -14.28
C ARG A 167 9.77 5.12 -13.53
N TYR A 168 10.73 4.38 -14.07
CA TYR A 168 11.29 3.19 -13.45
C TYR A 168 12.75 3.44 -13.08
N THR A 169 13.18 2.94 -11.94
CA THR A 169 14.60 2.93 -11.54
C THR A 169 14.95 1.57 -10.97
N ALA A 170 15.86 0.86 -11.63
CA ALA A 170 16.46 -0.36 -11.10
C ALA A 170 17.55 0.04 -10.08
N ALA A 171 17.29 -0.11 -8.79
CA ALA A 171 18.23 0.29 -7.74
C ALA A 171 17.96 -0.39 -6.39
N ASP A 172 19.00 -0.44 -5.55
CA ASP A 172 18.83 -0.74 -4.12
C ASP A 172 17.94 0.33 -3.46
N ASN A 173 16.81 -0.11 -2.89
CA ASN A 173 15.86 0.74 -2.17
C ASN A 173 16.52 1.62 -1.10
N ARG A 174 17.57 1.12 -0.43
CA ARG A 174 18.33 1.90 0.54
C ARG A 174 19.05 3.07 -0.13
N VAL A 175 19.70 2.82 -1.27
CA VAL A 175 20.38 3.88 -2.04
C VAL A 175 19.37 4.94 -2.48
N LEU A 176 18.20 4.53 -2.99
CA LEU A 176 17.12 5.47 -3.33
C LEU A 176 16.72 6.32 -2.11
N LEU A 177 16.37 5.68 -0.99
CA LEU A 177 15.82 6.38 0.18
C LEU A 177 16.84 7.34 0.81
N HIS A 178 18.12 6.99 0.84
CA HIS A 178 19.18 7.88 1.33
C HIS A 178 19.37 9.10 0.43
N ASN A 179 19.38 8.91 -0.90
CA ASN A 179 19.53 10.03 -1.84
C ASN A 179 18.30 10.93 -1.85
N LEU A 180 17.10 10.35 -1.79
CA LEU A 180 15.84 11.11 -1.69
C LEU A 180 15.83 11.95 -0.41
N TYR A 181 16.25 11.37 0.72
CA TYR A 181 16.36 12.10 1.98
C TYR A 181 17.38 13.25 1.92
N ALA A 182 18.52 13.02 1.27
CA ALA A 182 19.55 14.05 1.10
C ALA A 182 19.07 15.21 0.21
N ALA A 183 18.27 14.93 -0.83
CA ALA A 183 17.75 15.93 -1.75
C ALA A 183 16.56 16.75 -1.20
N LEU A 184 15.81 16.20 -0.24
CA LEU A 184 14.65 16.85 0.37
C LEU A 184 14.98 17.61 1.67
N LYS A 185 16.24 17.55 2.12
CA LYS A 185 16.74 18.26 3.28
C LYS A 185 17.38 19.58 2.90
#